data_AF-A0A6S7GQ99-F1
#
_entry.id   AF-A0A6S7GQ99-F1
#
_cell.length_a   1.000
_cell.length_b   1.000
_cell.length_c   1.000
_cell.angle_alpha   90.00
_cell.angle_beta   90.00
_cell.angle_gamma   90.00
#
_symmetry.space_group_name_H-M   'P 1'
#
loop_
_entity.id
_entity.type
_entity.pdbx_description
1 polymer ?
#
loop_
_entity_poly.entity_id
_entity_poly.type
_entity_poly.pdbx_seq_one_letter_code
_entity_poly.pdbx_strand_id
1 'polypeptide(L)'
;MTDRAAWKNFKKQMTAKRGNKKNTSGVKILEEESMTVQRLSADVSGKAQKYTRIGAREFVLFEYEEVTVENIKLACLNHFDISETAVCDVVAGEQGPSCSSVKQIPNLSVIHVWFIDGEDVANKPAIKENPVPTIKKRKIAVESVQLVHASATATTSTPSAAVRTKFIPRSMSAVEMLRVGKEIKSTHDTTEIRIYEFDLGNMSWAPTPNKVDFVIGKDPIGTGGFRQAFKATSQTKGFDKGPWVVKKNLNKTVDDIQYLGQTVEQHTKKAVQMHNLARNFTARLQQEVVKKDKADEFGEVLQYNKVFFGKCGDECVTVEDFIPGTFDKHVNNTGHVCGNTETDLCQKAECFAHYSYERSDKQLMVLDIQGCDYMLCDPEVATKETSSGGEFLFCTGNLSSTAIAKFNQFTCVQQILQNTGLANAKRVTLTI
;
A
#
# COMPACT_ATOMS: atom_id res chain seq x y z
N MET A 1 30.04 -2.41 -51.27
CA MET A 1 28.64 -2.84 -51.45
C MET A 1 28.34 -4.06 -50.56
N THR A 2 28.40 -3.90 -49.23
CA THR A 2 28.32 -5.05 -48.29
C THR A 2 27.45 -4.80 -47.06
N ASP A 3 26.68 -3.71 -47.02
CA ASP A 3 25.87 -3.35 -45.85
C ASP A 3 24.35 -3.44 -46.08
N ARG A 4 23.91 -3.38 -47.35
CA ARG A 4 22.47 -3.42 -47.69
C ARG A 4 21.85 -4.82 -47.55
N ALA A 5 22.65 -5.87 -47.73
CA ALA A 5 22.22 -7.26 -47.57
C ALA A 5 22.16 -7.67 -46.09
N ALA A 6 23.13 -7.23 -45.29
CA ALA A 6 23.15 -7.43 -43.84
C ALA A 6 21.95 -6.73 -43.18
N TRP A 7 21.65 -5.48 -43.59
CA TRP A 7 20.47 -4.76 -43.10
C TRP A 7 19.15 -5.42 -43.47
N LYS A 8 19.03 -5.94 -44.71
CA LYS A 8 17.82 -6.68 -45.13
C LYS A 8 17.66 -7.99 -44.35
N ASN A 9 18.75 -8.73 -44.10
CA ASN A 9 18.69 -9.96 -43.30
C ASN A 9 18.37 -9.66 -41.82
N PHE A 10 18.94 -8.61 -41.25
CA PHE A 10 18.60 -8.17 -39.89
C PHE A 10 17.14 -7.76 -39.78
N LYS A 11 16.62 -7.00 -40.76
CA LYS A 11 15.20 -6.62 -40.80
C LYS A 11 14.32 -7.86 -40.96
N LYS A 12 14.68 -8.81 -41.82
CA LYS A 12 13.94 -10.08 -42.01
C LYS A 12 13.95 -10.96 -40.75
N GLN A 13 15.06 -11.01 -40.02
CA GLN A 13 15.15 -11.69 -38.71
C GLN A 13 14.31 -10.98 -37.63
N MET A 14 14.28 -9.64 -37.63
CA MET A 14 13.43 -8.85 -36.74
C MET A 14 11.93 -9.03 -37.07
N THR A 15 11.55 -9.12 -38.34
CA THR A 15 10.16 -9.42 -38.75
C THR A 15 9.78 -10.86 -38.45
N ALA A 16 10.70 -11.83 -38.61
CA ALA A 16 10.47 -13.23 -38.25
C ALA A 16 10.31 -13.42 -36.72
N LYS A 17 11.08 -12.69 -35.91
CA LYS A 17 10.89 -12.64 -34.43
C LYS A 17 9.57 -11.96 -34.02
N ARG A 18 9.05 -11.04 -34.84
CA ARG A 18 7.73 -10.41 -34.63
C ARG A 18 6.56 -11.26 -35.12
N GLY A 19 6.80 -12.24 -36.00
CA GLY A 19 5.76 -13.07 -36.61
C GLY A 19 5.30 -14.29 -35.82
N ASN A 20 5.96 -14.62 -34.70
CA ASN A 20 5.73 -15.92 -34.03
C ASN A 20 5.42 -15.85 -32.52
N LYS A 21 4.91 -14.72 -32.01
CA LYS A 21 4.42 -14.61 -30.63
C LYS A 21 2.91 -14.81 -30.59
N LYS A 22 2.45 -16.06 -30.61
CA LYS A 22 1.13 -16.43 -30.09
C LYS A 22 1.33 -17.05 -28.70
N ASN A 23 0.71 -16.46 -27.69
CA ASN A 23 0.52 -16.92 -26.31
C ASN A 23 1.70 -16.99 -25.31
N THR A 24 2.96 -16.77 -25.67
CA THR A 24 4.07 -16.85 -24.69
C THR A 24 4.02 -15.79 -23.58
N SER A 25 3.40 -14.65 -23.84
CA SER A 25 3.33 -13.53 -22.89
C SER A 25 2.30 -13.70 -21.77
N GLY A 26 1.26 -14.53 -21.95
CA GLY A 26 0.32 -14.86 -20.87
C GLY A 26 0.98 -15.76 -19.83
N VAL A 27 1.75 -16.75 -20.28
CA VAL A 27 2.58 -17.62 -19.42
C VAL A 27 3.57 -16.78 -18.60
N LYS A 28 4.18 -15.75 -19.21
CA LYS A 28 5.11 -14.85 -18.51
C LYS A 28 4.47 -14.07 -17.36
N ILE A 29 3.21 -13.64 -17.50
CA ILE A 29 2.48 -12.94 -16.42
C ILE A 29 2.28 -13.87 -15.21
N LEU A 30 1.98 -15.15 -15.48
CA LEU A 30 1.81 -16.16 -14.42
C LEU A 30 3.14 -16.57 -13.77
N GLU A 31 4.21 -16.67 -14.56
CA GLU A 31 5.56 -17.00 -14.04
C GLU A 31 6.19 -15.86 -13.24
N GLU A 32 5.98 -14.60 -13.66
CA GLU A 32 6.54 -13.41 -13.01
C GLU A 32 5.59 -12.80 -11.97
N GLU A 33 4.42 -13.41 -11.77
CA GLU A 33 3.32 -12.94 -10.90
C GLU A 33 3.02 -11.45 -11.06
N SER A 34 3.27 -10.90 -12.25
CA SER A 34 3.19 -9.48 -12.52
C SER A 34 2.94 -9.20 -13.99
N MET A 35 2.24 -8.10 -14.27
CA MET A 35 1.96 -7.63 -15.61
C MET A 35 2.40 -6.16 -15.77
N THR A 36 2.83 -5.79 -16.98
CA THR A 36 3.10 -4.38 -17.28
C THR A 36 1.84 -3.69 -17.78
N VAL A 37 1.43 -2.62 -17.12
CA VAL A 37 0.22 -1.85 -17.45
C VAL A 37 0.57 -0.45 -17.91
N GLN A 38 -0.09 0.00 -18.97
CA GLN A 38 -0.10 1.39 -19.43
C GLN A 38 -1.49 1.96 -19.21
N ARG A 39 -1.59 2.97 -18.34
CA ARG A 39 -2.84 3.72 -18.16
C ARG A 39 -3.07 4.68 -19.32
N LEU A 40 -4.32 4.76 -19.74
CA LEU A 40 -4.81 5.65 -20.80
C LEU A 40 -5.92 6.55 -20.24
N SER A 41 -6.02 7.77 -20.77
CA SER A 41 -7.12 8.69 -20.51
C SER A 41 -8.38 8.26 -21.26
N ALA A 42 -9.55 8.51 -20.65
CA ALA A 42 -10.85 8.42 -21.29
C ALA A 42 -11.01 9.38 -22.48
N ASP A 43 -10.25 10.49 -22.47
CA ASP A 43 -10.28 11.49 -23.53
C ASP A 43 -9.45 11.06 -24.75
N VAL A 44 -10.11 11.04 -25.91
CA VAL A 44 -9.44 10.94 -27.22
C VAL A 44 -8.95 12.31 -27.67
N SER A 45 -7.66 12.43 -27.98
CA SER A 45 -7.06 13.70 -28.41
C SER A 45 -6.39 13.61 -29.79
N GLY A 46 -6.31 14.76 -30.47
CA GLY A 46 -5.62 14.92 -31.76
C GLY A 46 -6.40 14.43 -33.00
N LYS A 47 -5.85 14.74 -34.18
CA LYS A 47 -6.45 14.39 -35.50
C LYS A 47 -6.60 12.88 -35.74
N ALA A 48 -5.91 12.05 -34.95
CA ALA A 48 -5.87 10.60 -35.08
C ALA A 48 -6.72 9.86 -34.02
N GLN A 49 -7.55 10.57 -33.25
CA GLN A 49 -8.47 10.02 -32.23
C GLN A 49 -7.82 8.95 -31.34
N LYS A 50 -6.73 9.34 -30.65
CA LYS A 50 -5.91 8.41 -29.86
C LYS A 50 -6.08 8.70 -28.37
N TYR A 51 -6.17 7.65 -27.55
CA TYR A 51 -6.15 7.81 -26.09
C TYR A 51 -4.76 8.28 -25.63
N THR A 52 -4.74 9.24 -24.71
CA THR A 52 -3.49 9.82 -24.20
C THR A 52 -2.95 8.95 -23.06
N ARG A 53 -1.63 8.71 -23.01
CA ARG A 53 -1.01 7.97 -21.91
C ARG A 53 -1.06 8.78 -20.61
N ILE A 54 -1.48 8.12 -19.53
CA ILE A 54 -1.40 8.66 -18.17
C ILE A 54 -0.21 8.00 -17.49
N GLY A 55 0.80 8.79 -17.14
CA GLY A 55 1.98 8.31 -16.41
C GLY A 55 2.89 7.36 -17.20
N ALA A 56 3.90 6.85 -16.51
CA ALA A 56 4.80 5.81 -17.00
C ALA A 56 4.09 4.44 -17.00
N ARG A 57 4.77 3.41 -17.51
CA ARG A 57 4.29 2.02 -17.37
C ARG A 57 4.58 1.53 -15.97
N GLU A 58 3.63 0.82 -15.39
CA GLU A 58 3.71 0.33 -14.02
C GLU A 58 3.63 -1.21 -14.02
N PHE A 59 4.31 -1.84 -13.07
CA PHE A 59 4.23 -3.27 -12.84
C PHE A 59 3.11 -3.54 -11.85
N VAL A 60 2.05 -4.18 -12.32
CA VAL A 60 0.88 -4.55 -11.53
C VAL A 60 1.06 -6.00 -11.09
N LEU A 61 1.00 -6.24 -9.78
CA LEU A 61 1.02 -7.59 -9.21
C LEU A 61 -0.18 -8.40 -9.73
N PHE A 62 0.04 -9.65 -10.11
CA PHE A 62 -0.99 -10.53 -10.66
C PHE A 62 -1.04 -11.85 -9.89
N GLU A 63 -2.00 -11.96 -8.98
CA GLU A 63 -2.14 -13.07 -8.04
C GLU A 63 -3.14 -14.16 -8.51
N TYR A 64 -3.55 -14.13 -9.78
CA TYR A 64 -4.58 -15.02 -10.32
C TYR A 64 -3.97 -16.16 -11.15
N GLU A 65 -4.53 -17.37 -11.02
CA GLU A 65 -4.05 -18.58 -11.70
C GLU A 65 -4.25 -18.54 -13.24
N GLU A 66 -5.24 -17.77 -13.71
CA GLU A 66 -5.55 -17.63 -15.12
C GLU A 66 -5.53 -16.18 -15.59
N VAL A 67 -4.91 -15.93 -16.75
CA VAL A 67 -4.97 -14.64 -17.42
C VAL A 67 -6.31 -14.51 -18.14
N THR A 68 -7.28 -13.86 -17.49
CA THR A 68 -8.59 -13.46 -18.04
C THR A 68 -8.74 -11.94 -18.05
N VAL A 69 -9.69 -11.39 -18.81
CA VAL A 69 -9.93 -9.94 -18.81
C VAL A 69 -10.45 -9.47 -17.45
N GLU A 70 -11.30 -10.26 -16.80
CA GLU A 70 -11.81 -10.00 -15.46
C GLU A 70 -10.69 -9.95 -14.42
N ASN A 71 -9.78 -10.92 -14.42
CA ASN A 71 -8.65 -10.96 -13.49
C ASN A 71 -7.69 -9.79 -13.72
N ILE A 72 -7.47 -9.39 -14.98
CA ILE A 72 -6.69 -8.19 -15.32
C ILE A 72 -7.34 -6.93 -14.74
N LYS A 73 -8.66 -6.80 -14.85
CA LYS A 73 -9.41 -5.66 -14.31
C LYS A 73 -9.30 -5.61 -12.79
N LEU A 74 -9.50 -6.73 -12.10
CA LEU A 74 -9.39 -6.82 -10.65
C LEU A 74 -7.98 -6.49 -10.15
N ALA A 75 -6.94 -7.04 -10.80
CA ALA A 75 -5.55 -6.73 -10.49
C ALA A 75 -5.25 -5.23 -10.63
N CYS A 76 -5.77 -4.59 -11.68
CA CYS A 76 -5.62 -3.15 -11.89
C CYS A 76 -6.38 -2.32 -10.84
N LEU A 77 -7.61 -2.69 -10.50
CA LEU A 77 -8.39 -1.98 -9.47
C LEU A 77 -7.69 -2.02 -8.11
N ASN A 78 -7.19 -3.20 -7.71
CA ASN A 78 -6.46 -3.37 -6.45
C ASN A 78 -5.14 -2.59 -6.43
N HIS A 79 -4.41 -2.58 -7.54
CA HIS A 79 -3.10 -1.91 -7.60
C HIS A 79 -3.20 -0.39 -7.62
N PHE A 80 -4.19 0.17 -8.34
CA PHE A 80 -4.34 1.61 -8.48
C PHE A 80 -5.21 2.26 -7.41
N ASP A 81 -5.77 1.47 -6.48
CA ASP A 81 -6.58 1.93 -5.33
C ASP A 81 -7.69 2.89 -5.78
N ILE A 82 -8.48 2.46 -6.76
CA ILE A 82 -9.51 3.27 -7.39
C ILE A 82 -10.87 2.92 -6.77
N SER A 83 -11.63 3.95 -6.39
CA SER A 83 -12.90 3.85 -5.64
C SER A 83 -13.86 2.79 -6.20
N GLU A 84 -14.72 2.23 -5.32
CA GLU A 84 -15.76 1.24 -5.66
C GLU A 84 -16.72 1.66 -6.79
N THR A 85 -16.73 2.94 -7.15
CA THR A 85 -17.59 3.49 -8.20
C THR A 85 -16.96 3.49 -9.59
N ALA A 86 -15.65 3.28 -9.72
CA ALA A 86 -14.97 3.34 -11.02
C ALA A 86 -14.87 1.96 -11.68
N VAL A 87 -15.12 1.94 -12.99
CA VAL A 87 -15.04 0.73 -13.82
C VAL A 87 -13.68 0.69 -14.53
N CYS A 88 -12.88 -0.33 -14.23
CA CYS A 88 -11.69 -0.65 -15.01
C CYS A 88 -12.09 -1.31 -16.33
N ASP A 89 -11.54 -0.82 -17.43
CA ASP A 89 -11.74 -1.42 -18.73
C ASP A 89 -10.42 -1.61 -19.50
N VAL A 90 -10.32 -2.72 -20.23
CA VAL A 90 -9.09 -3.16 -20.90
C VAL A 90 -9.26 -2.91 -22.38
N VAL A 91 -8.31 -2.24 -23.03
CA VAL A 91 -8.45 -1.83 -24.44
C VAL A 91 -7.37 -2.43 -25.33
N ALA A 92 -7.69 -2.62 -26.62
CA ALA A 92 -6.80 -3.20 -27.62
C ALA A 92 -5.73 -2.21 -28.12
N GLY A 93 -5.07 -1.51 -27.20
CA GLY A 93 -4.07 -0.47 -27.48
C GLY A 93 -4.64 0.94 -27.49
N GLU A 94 -3.82 1.90 -27.90
CA GLU A 94 -4.10 3.35 -27.78
C GLU A 94 -5.17 3.88 -28.75
N GLN A 95 -5.61 3.05 -29.69
CA GLN A 95 -6.69 3.32 -30.66
C GLN A 95 -7.68 2.13 -30.72
N GLY A 96 -7.55 1.16 -29.82
CA GLY A 96 -8.30 -0.08 -29.87
C GLY A 96 -9.61 -0.01 -29.09
N PRO A 97 -10.62 -0.82 -29.46
CA PRO A 97 -11.85 -0.95 -28.68
C PRO A 97 -11.59 -1.66 -27.34
N SER A 98 -12.59 -1.64 -26.46
CA SER A 98 -12.64 -2.46 -25.25
C SER A 98 -12.55 -3.96 -25.59
N CYS A 99 -11.77 -4.68 -24.79
CA CYS A 99 -11.58 -6.12 -24.88
C CYS A 99 -12.54 -6.81 -23.91
N SER A 100 -13.35 -7.75 -24.41
CA SER A 100 -14.15 -8.70 -23.64
C SER A 100 -13.49 -10.07 -23.51
N SER A 101 -12.38 -10.31 -24.21
CA SER A 101 -11.61 -11.55 -24.10
C SER A 101 -10.12 -11.29 -24.31
N VAL A 102 -9.27 -12.09 -23.67
CA VAL A 102 -7.81 -11.99 -23.78
C VAL A 102 -7.31 -12.15 -25.22
N LYS A 103 -8.06 -12.86 -26.07
CA LYS A 103 -7.76 -12.99 -27.51
C LYS A 103 -7.80 -11.66 -28.26
N GLN A 104 -8.52 -10.65 -27.74
CA GLN A 104 -8.62 -9.32 -28.34
C GLN A 104 -7.48 -8.40 -27.91
N ILE A 105 -6.70 -8.79 -26.90
CA ILE A 105 -5.53 -8.02 -26.45
C ILE A 105 -4.38 -8.29 -27.44
N PRO A 106 -3.97 -7.29 -28.24
CA PRO A 106 -3.02 -7.51 -29.32
C PRO A 106 -1.61 -7.85 -28.81
N ASN A 107 -1.28 -7.43 -27.59
CA ASN A 107 0.01 -7.70 -26.96
C ASN A 107 -0.12 -7.74 -25.44
N LEU A 108 0.01 -8.94 -24.84
CA LEU A 108 -0.01 -9.12 -23.38
C LEU A 108 1.29 -8.67 -22.70
N SER A 109 2.33 -8.28 -23.44
CA SER A 109 3.53 -7.71 -22.81
C SER A 109 3.31 -6.30 -22.26
N VAL A 110 2.27 -5.59 -22.73
CA VAL A 110 1.84 -4.29 -22.19
C VAL A 110 0.32 -4.22 -22.32
N ILE A 111 -0.36 -4.30 -21.18
CA ILE A 111 -1.81 -4.23 -21.11
C ILE A 111 -2.20 -2.75 -21.02
N HIS A 112 -3.15 -2.33 -21.86
CA HIS A 112 -3.66 -0.96 -21.86
C HIS A 112 -4.98 -0.93 -21.12
N VAL A 113 -5.09 -0.07 -20.11
CA VAL A 113 -6.31 0.08 -19.32
C VAL A 113 -6.69 1.55 -19.17
N TRP A 114 -7.98 1.78 -19.00
CA TRP A 114 -8.53 3.07 -18.60
C TRP A 114 -9.58 2.85 -17.51
N PHE A 115 -9.87 3.90 -16.74
CA PHE A 115 -10.85 3.88 -15.67
C PHE A 115 -11.95 4.88 -16.00
N ILE A 116 -13.20 4.48 -15.81
CA ILE A 116 -14.39 5.27 -16.09
C ILE A 116 -15.14 5.45 -14.77
N ASP A 117 -15.43 6.68 -14.36
CA ASP A 117 -16.19 6.94 -13.14
C ASP A 117 -17.66 6.53 -13.31
N GLY A 118 -18.26 5.94 -12.27
CA GLY A 118 -19.58 5.28 -12.32
C GLY A 118 -20.77 6.19 -12.64
N GLU A 119 -20.64 7.51 -12.48
CA GLU A 119 -21.68 8.47 -12.87
C GLU A 119 -21.86 8.59 -14.40
N ASP A 120 -20.88 8.17 -15.21
CA ASP A 120 -20.92 8.23 -16.68
C ASP A 120 -21.50 6.97 -17.37
N VAL A 121 -21.81 5.91 -16.62
CA VAL A 121 -22.35 4.65 -17.18
C VAL A 121 -23.83 4.78 -17.58
N ALA A 122 -24.56 5.75 -17.02
CA ALA A 122 -25.97 5.98 -17.31
C ALA A 122 -26.26 6.56 -18.71
N ASN A 123 -25.24 6.96 -19.48
CA ASN A 123 -25.39 7.63 -20.79
C ASN A 123 -24.87 6.83 -22.00
N LYS A 124 -24.71 5.51 -21.90
CA LYS A 124 -24.47 4.65 -23.08
C LYS A 124 -25.77 4.09 -23.67
N PRO A 125 -26.00 4.20 -25.00
CA PRO A 125 -27.12 3.54 -25.65
C PRO A 125 -26.94 2.02 -25.61
N ALA A 126 -28.02 1.31 -25.28
CA ALA A 126 -28.08 -0.14 -25.18
C ALA A 126 -27.54 -0.83 -26.45
N ILE A 127 -26.52 -1.66 -26.28
CA ILE A 127 -26.14 -2.67 -27.28
C ILE A 127 -26.79 -3.98 -26.84
N LYS A 128 -27.58 -4.56 -27.75
CA LYS A 128 -28.41 -5.74 -27.57
C LYS A 128 -27.62 -6.92 -26.98
N GLU A 129 -28.00 -7.36 -25.79
CA GLU A 129 -27.69 -8.69 -25.30
C GLU A 129 -28.68 -9.71 -25.91
N ASN A 130 -28.15 -10.83 -26.40
CA ASN A 130 -28.95 -12.01 -26.73
C ASN A 130 -28.88 -13.01 -25.56
N PRO A 131 -29.96 -13.75 -25.28
CA PRO A 131 -30.21 -14.34 -23.95
C PRO A 131 -29.84 -15.82 -23.86
N VAL A 132 -29.34 -16.29 -22.71
CA VAL A 132 -29.48 -17.70 -22.27
C VAL A 132 -29.34 -17.80 -20.72
N PRO A 133 -29.76 -18.90 -20.05
CA PRO A 133 -31.06 -19.03 -19.41
C PRO A 133 -31.01 -19.14 -17.86
N THR A 134 -32.14 -18.80 -17.26
CA THR A 134 -32.51 -18.91 -15.84
C THR A 134 -32.20 -20.24 -15.15
N ILE A 135 -31.63 -20.16 -13.94
CA ILE A 135 -31.84 -21.15 -12.86
C ILE A 135 -32.43 -20.43 -11.64
N LYS A 136 -33.53 -21.01 -11.16
CA LYS A 136 -34.52 -20.48 -10.22
C LYS A 136 -34.00 -20.42 -8.78
N LYS A 137 -34.23 -19.31 -8.06
CA LYS A 137 -34.59 -19.34 -6.63
C LYS A 137 -35.68 -18.30 -6.31
N ARG A 138 -36.42 -18.61 -5.24
CA ARG A 138 -37.84 -18.33 -4.99
C ARG A 138 -38.16 -16.89 -4.55
N LYS A 139 -39.40 -16.51 -4.90
CA LYS A 139 -40.20 -15.35 -4.45
C LYS A 139 -40.20 -15.16 -2.93
N ILE A 140 -40.10 -13.91 -2.48
CA ILE A 140 -41.02 -13.29 -1.50
C ILE A 140 -41.27 -11.84 -1.96
N ALA A 141 -42.54 -11.44 -1.95
CA ALA A 141 -43.08 -10.19 -2.46
C ALA A 141 -43.39 -9.22 -1.31
N VAL A 142 -43.17 -7.92 -1.50
CA VAL A 142 -43.96 -6.79 -0.96
C VAL A 142 -43.67 -5.61 -1.90
N GLU A 143 -44.53 -5.34 -2.88
CA GLU A 143 -45.66 -4.41 -2.84
C GLU A 143 -45.25 -2.94 -3.07
N SER A 144 -45.75 -2.46 -4.20
CA SER A 144 -45.62 -1.17 -4.85
C SER A 144 -46.41 -0.05 -4.18
N VAL A 145 -45.92 1.18 -4.27
CA VAL A 145 -46.81 2.35 -4.43
C VAL A 145 -46.29 3.20 -5.59
N GLN A 146 -47.13 3.26 -6.62
CA GLN A 146 -47.06 4.17 -7.75
C GLN A 146 -47.47 5.58 -7.31
N LEU A 147 -46.92 6.60 -7.97
CA LEU A 147 -47.72 7.75 -8.39
C LEU A 147 -47.29 8.18 -9.79
N VAL A 148 -48.32 8.49 -10.57
CA VAL A 148 -48.42 8.53 -12.02
C VAL A 148 -48.90 9.93 -12.45
N HIS A 149 -48.67 10.22 -13.74
CA HIS A 149 -49.31 11.23 -14.59
C HIS A 149 -48.66 12.63 -14.62
N ALA A 150 -48.48 13.32 -15.76
CA ALA A 150 -48.86 13.04 -17.15
C ALA A 150 -48.14 14.01 -18.14
N SER A 151 -47.96 13.53 -19.38
CA SER A 151 -48.17 14.15 -20.72
C SER A 151 -47.65 15.58 -21.02
N ALA A 152 -47.15 15.96 -22.20
CA ALA A 152 -47.42 15.48 -23.56
C ALA A 152 -46.36 15.95 -24.60
N THR A 153 -46.14 15.11 -25.63
CA THR A 153 -45.84 15.38 -27.06
C THR A 153 -45.11 16.65 -27.53
N ALA A 154 -44.01 16.48 -28.29
CA ALA A 154 -43.99 16.54 -29.77
C ALA A 154 -42.57 16.38 -30.35
N THR A 155 -42.47 15.53 -31.38
CA THR A 155 -41.29 15.24 -32.20
C THR A 155 -40.87 16.40 -33.11
N THR A 156 -39.58 16.73 -33.14
CA THR A 156 -38.89 17.20 -34.35
C THR A 156 -37.40 16.83 -34.31
N SER A 157 -36.91 16.42 -35.48
CA SER A 157 -35.63 15.80 -35.82
C SER A 157 -34.37 16.64 -35.52
N THR A 158 -33.29 15.90 -35.20
CA THR A 158 -31.89 16.31 -35.02
C THR A 158 -31.29 17.04 -36.23
N PRO A 159 -30.26 17.88 -35.98
CA PRO A 159 -28.93 17.48 -36.42
C PRO A 159 -27.91 17.43 -35.27
N SER A 160 -27.01 16.46 -35.38
CA SER A 160 -25.87 16.18 -34.51
C SER A 160 -24.97 17.40 -34.28
N ALA A 161 -24.84 17.84 -33.02
CA ALA A 161 -23.83 18.80 -32.59
C ALA A 161 -22.82 18.12 -31.66
N ALA A 162 -21.55 18.24 -32.02
CA ALA A 162 -20.41 17.67 -31.32
C ALA A 162 -20.42 17.97 -29.81
N VAL A 163 -20.32 16.91 -28.98
CA VAL A 163 -20.16 17.04 -27.54
C VAL A 163 -18.74 17.53 -27.25
N ARG A 164 -18.60 18.84 -27.04
CA ARG A 164 -17.42 19.42 -26.37
C ARG A 164 -17.45 18.95 -24.92
N THR A 165 -16.33 18.40 -24.41
CA THR A 165 -16.16 18.20 -22.97
C THR A 165 -16.34 19.55 -22.30
N LYS A 166 -17.45 19.69 -21.55
CA LYS A 166 -17.72 20.92 -20.80
C LYS A 166 -16.84 20.86 -19.56
N PHE A 167 -15.63 21.40 -19.66
CA PHE A 167 -14.92 21.85 -18.49
C PHE A 167 -15.83 22.88 -17.80
N ILE A 168 -16.51 22.45 -16.73
CA ILE A 168 -17.31 23.33 -15.89
C ILE A 168 -16.42 23.69 -14.71
N PRO A 169 -15.74 24.85 -14.74
CA PRO A 169 -14.98 25.30 -13.59
C PRO A 169 -15.92 25.41 -12.38
N ARG A 170 -15.43 25.04 -11.21
CA ARG A 170 -16.13 25.26 -9.95
C ARG A 170 -16.57 26.72 -9.89
N SER A 171 -17.86 26.96 -9.70
CA SER A 171 -18.38 28.32 -9.56
C SER A 171 -17.77 28.95 -8.32
N MET A 172 -16.91 29.94 -8.53
CA MET A 172 -16.37 30.77 -7.45
C MET A 172 -17.29 31.97 -7.24
N SER A 173 -17.58 32.29 -5.99
CA SER A 173 -18.24 33.55 -5.63
C SER A 173 -17.38 34.75 -6.03
N ALA A 174 -18.00 35.92 -6.20
CA ALA A 174 -17.26 37.16 -6.40
C ALA A 174 -16.23 37.41 -5.28
N VAL A 175 -16.55 37.00 -4.05
CA VAL A 175 -15.64 37.08 -2.91
C VAL A 175 -14.42 36.16 -3.08
N GLU A 176 -14.60 34.93 -3.53
CA GLU A 176 -13.50 33.99 -3.79
C GLU A 176 -12.63 34.44 -4.98
N MET A 177 -13.24 34.90 -6.08
CA MET A 177 -12.52 35.48 -7.21
C MET A 177 -11.65 36.67 -6.81
N LEU A 178 -12.17 37.56 -5.96
CA LEU A 178 -11.44 38.71 -5.42
C LEU A 178 -10.36 38.30 -4.40
N ARG A 179 -10.55 37.21 -3.66
CA ARG A 179 -9.53 36.66 -2.75
C ARG A 179 -8.32 36.10 -3.51
N VAL A 180 -8.51 35.50 -4.68
CA VAL A 180 -7.41 35.04 -5.55
C VAL A 180 -6.53 36.19 -6.04
N GLY A 181 -7.09 37.38 -6.23
CA GLY A 181 -6.35 38.58 -6.63
C GLY A 181 -5.47 39.20 -5.53
N LYS A 182 -5.56 38.70 -4.29
CA LYS A 182 -4.64 39.03 -3.20
C LYS A 182 -3.57 37.95 -3.13
N GLU A 183 -2.34 38.33 -2.78
CA GLU A 183 -1.29 37.35 -2.49
C GLU A 183 -1.79 36.37 -1.42
N ILE A 184 -2.09 35.14 -1.81
CA ILE A 184 -2.42 34.06 -0.88
C ILE A 184 -1.09 33.62 -0.27
N LYS A 185 -0.70 34.28 0.81
CA LYS A 185 0.44 33.84 1.61
C LYS A 185 0.10 32.47 2.17
N SER A 186 0.97 31.48 1.94
CA SER A 186 0.87 30.20 2.64
C SER A 186 0.79 30.49 4.14
N THR A 187 -0.28 30.04 4.78
CA THR A 187 -0.48 30.24 6.23
C THR A 187 0.38 29.31 7.06
N HIS A 188 1.10 28.39 6.41
CA HIS A 188 1.89 27.35 7.06
C HIS A 188 3.28 27.28 6.45
N ASP A 189 4.28 27.25 7.32
CA ASP A 189 5.66 26.97 6.94
C ASP A 189 5.76 25.50 6.54
N THR A 190 6.15 25.25 5.29
CA THR A 190 6.40 23.91 4.76
C THR A 190 7.84 23.51 5.02
N THR A 191 8.05 22.27 5.41
CA THR A 191 9.37 21.68 5.67
C THR A 191 9.63 20.54 4.69
N GLU A 192 10.67 20.65 3.86
CA GLU A 192 11.12 19.55 2.99
C GLU A 192 11.76 18.46 3.86
N ILE A 193 11.22 17.24 3.80
CA ILE A 193 11.84 16.04 4.36
C ILE A 193 12.23 15.12 3.20
N ARG A 194 13.51 14.73 3.17
CA ARG A 194 14.02 13.71 2.24
C ARG A 194 13.77 12.34 2.83
N ILE A 195 12.80 11.62 2.28
CA ILE A 195 12.35 10.31 2.74
C ILE A 195 13.12 9.21 2.02
N TYR A 196 13.73 8.32 2.80
CA TYR A 196 14.38 7.10 2.34
C TYR A 196 13.58 5.89 2.78
N GLU A 197 13.31 5.00 1.84
CA GLU A 197 12.60 3.75 2.10
C GLU A 197 13.60 2.61 2.32
N PHE A 198 13.28 1.71 3.25
CA PHE A 198 14.04 0.49 3.48
C PHE A 198 13.30 -0.69 2.84
N ASP A 199 13.99 -1.42 1.98
CA ASP A 199 13.51 -2.65 1.39
C ASP A 199 14.04 -3.84 2.22
N LEU A 200 13.12 -4.47 2.95
CA LEU A 200 13.42 -5.64 3.78
C LEU A 200 13.77 -6.88 2.92
N GLY A 201 13.20 -7.01 1.72
CA GLY A 201 13.45 -8.17 0.85
C GLY A 201 14.86 -8.15 0.26
N ASN A 202 15.33 -6.97 -0.13
CA ASN A 202 16.68 -6.75 -0.64
C ASN A 202 17.69 -6.33 0.45
N MET A 203 17.26 -6.20 1.71
CA MET A 203 18.06 -5.70 2.83
C MET A 203 18.83 -4.41 2.50
N SER A 204 18.18 -3.49 1.79
CA SER A 204 18.83 -2.30 1.24
C SER A 204 17.99 -1.04 1.40
N TRP A 205 18.67 0.09 1.41
CA TRP A 205 18.03 1.41 1.43
C TRP A 205 17.89 1.94 0.00
N ALA A 206 16.76 2.58 -0.28
CA ALA A 206 16.55 3.25 -1.55
C ALA A 206 17.70 4.25 -1.82
N PRO A 207 18.34 4.21 -3.00
CA PRO A 207 19.52 5.02 -3.29
C PRO A 207 19.18 6.51 -3.42
N THR A 208 17.95 6.82 -3.82
CA THR A 208 17.47 8.19 -4.01
C THR A 208 16.28 8.47 -3.10
N PRO A 209 16.31 9.57 -2.32
CA PRO A 209 15.18 9.91 -1.47
C PRO A 209 14.03 10.53 -2.27
N ASN A 210 12.81 10.32 -1.77
CA ASN A 210 11.64 11.09 -2.16
C ASN A 210 11.64 12.42 -1.39
N LYS A 211 11.52 13.54 -2.08
CA LYS A 211 11.38 14.85 -1.45
C LYS A 211 9.92 15.13 -1.19
N VAL A 212 9.57 15.37 0.07
CA VAL A 212 8.19 15.54 0.50
C VAL A 212 8.09 16.77 1.37
N ASP A 213 7.17 17.65 1.04
CA ASP A 213 6.92 18.88 1.80
C ASP A 213 5.83 18.61 2.83
N PHE A 214 6.15 18.80 4.11
CA PHE A 214 5.23 18.65 5.22
C PHE A 214 4.90 19.99 5.86
N VAL A 215 3.63 20.20 6.19
CA VAL A 215 3.21 21.17 7.20
C VAL A 215 3.21 20.43 8.53
N ILE A 216 4.20 20.72 9.37
CA ILE A 216 4.39 20.08 10.68
C ILE A 216 3.78 20.98 11.77
N GLY A 217 2.99 20.39 12.67
CA GLY A 217 2.44 21.07 13.83
C GLY A 217 3.54 21.64 14.73
N LYS A 218 3.27 22.80 15.34
CA LYS A 218 4.23 23.47 16.22
C LYS A 218 4.41 22.73 17.54
N ASP A 219 3.30 22.23 18.08
CA ASP A 219 3.27 21.53 19.36
C ASP A 219 3.36 20.02 19.16
N PRO A 220 4.13 19.31 20.01
CA PRO A 220 4.18 17.86 19.96
C PRO A 220 2.83 17.27 20.39
N ILE A 221 2.35 16.26 19.67
CA ILE A 221 1.17 15.46 20.06
C ILE A 221 1.51 14.41 21.12
N GLY A 222 2.79 14.14 21.34
CA GLY A 222 3.29 13.24 22.36
C GLY A 222 4.80 13.38 22.55
N THR A 223 5.27 13.16 23.77
CA THR A 223 6.70 13.12 24.11
C THR A 223 6.97 11.84 24.88
N GLY A 224 7.73 10.93 24.28
CA GLY A 224 8.23 9.72 24.93
C GLY A 224 9.58 9.96 25.59
N GLY A 225 10.19 8.88 26.11
CA GLY A 225 11.51 8.95 26.76
C GLY A 225 12.67 9.35 25.83
N PHE A 226 12.51 9.13 24.51
CA PHE A 226 13.58 9.32 23.52
C PHE A 226 13.24 10.32 22.41
N ARG A 227 11.95 10.51 22.14
CA ARG A 227 11.47 11.23 20.95
C ARG A 227 10.23 12.06 21.24
N GLN A 228 10.06 13.12 20.47
CA GLN A 228 8.81 13.87 20.36
C GLN A 228 8.13 13.54 19.04
N ALA A 229 6.81 13.42 19.07
CA ALA A 229 5.97 13.18 17.91
C ALA A 229 5.19 14.44 17.55
N PHE A 230 5.23 14.83 16.27
CA PHE A 230 4.52 15.99 15.75
C PHE A 230 3.56 15.54 14.67
N LYS A 231 2.30 15.98 14.75
CA LYS A 231 1.34 15.75 13.68
C LYS A 231 1.72 16.58 12.46
N ALA A 232 1.63 16.00 11.28
CA ALA A 232 1.96 16.64 10.02
C ALA A 232 0.93 16.33 8.94
N THR A 233 0.92 17.15 7.89
CA THR A 233 0.15 16.90 6.66
C THR A 233 1.03 17.20 5.46
N SER A 234 0.76 16.58 4.31
CA SER A 234 1.48 16.86 3.07
C SER A 234 0.49 17.00 1.92
N GLN A 235 0.89 17.73 0.89
CA GLN A 235 0.21 17.80 -0.40
C GLN A 235 1.05 17.13 -1.51
N THR A 236 2.23 16.62 -1.18
CA THR A 236 3.07 15.90 -2.14
C THR A 236 2.37 14.60 -2.52
N LYS A 237 2.30 14.31 -3.83
CA LYS A 237 1.65 13.10 -4.35
C LYS A 237 2.20 11.83 -3.69
N GLY A 238 1.32 11.01 -3.14
CA GLY A 238 1.67 9.79 -2.40
C GLY A 238 1.78 10.00 -0.89
N PHE A 239 1.77 11.26 -0.43
CA PHE A 239 1.73 11.66 0.98
C PHE A 239 0.50 12.54 1.28
N ASP A 240 -0.38 12.75 0.30
CA ASP A 240 -1.56 13.61 0.34
C ASP A 240 -2.82 12.93 0.90
N LYS A 241 -2.78 11.62 1.15
CA LYS A 241 -3.94 10.81 1.54
C LYS A 241 -4.36 10.93 3.00
N GLY A 242 -3.50 11.45 3.90
CA GLY A 242 -3.82 11.46 5.32
C GLY A 242 -2.83 12.24 6.18
N PRO A 243 -3.14 12.40 7.47
CA PRO A 243 -2.21 12.95 8.44
C PRO A 243 -1.05 12.00 8.71
N TRP A 244 0.11 12.58 8.98
CA TRP A 244 1.36 11.91 9.28
C TRP A 244 1.83 12.25 10.69
N VAL A 245 2.80 11.49 11.17
CA VAL A 245 3.56 11.79 12.38
C VAL A 245 5.03 11.88 12.00
N VAL A 246 5.65 13.02 12.31
CA VAL A 246 7.09 13.21 12.22
C VAL A 246 7.66 13.10 13.64
N LYS A 247 8.54 12.13 13.88
CA LYS A 247 9.19 11.95 15.19
C LYS A 247 10.62 12.42 15.15
N LYS A 248 10.99 13.21 16.16
CA LYS A 248 12.31 13.81 16.33
C LYS A 248 12.94 13.30 17.63
N ASN A 249 14.24 13.01 17.61
CA ASN A 249 14.97 12.61 18.82
C ASN A 249 15.12 13.80 19.76
N LEU A 250 15.02 13.55 21.06
CA LEU A 250 15.35 14.54 22.08
C LEU A 250 16.86 14.81 22.06
N ASN A 251 17.29 16.03 22.40
CA ASN A 251 18.71 16.38 22.46
C ASN A 251 19.51 15.43 23.35
N LYS A 252 18.98 15.09 24.53
CA LYS A 252 19.59 14.09 25.42
C LYS A 252 19.80 12.73 24.73
N THR A 253 18.83 12.29 23.93
CA THR A 253 18.93 11.03 23.19
C THR A 253 19.99 11.11 22.10
N VAL A 254 20.11 12.25 21.44
CA VAL A 254 21.20 12.50 20.48
C VAL A 254 22.57 12.40 21.17
N ASP A 255 22.71 13.01 22.35
CA ASP A 255 23.94 12.93 23.15
C ASP A 255 24.25 11.49 23.57
N ASP A 256 23.25 10.74 24.05
CA ASP A 256 23.39 9.34 24.44
C ASP A 256 23.81 8.44 23.26
N ILE A 257 23.22 8.65 22.07
CA ILE A 257 23.57 7.91 20.84
C ILE A 257 25.04 8.17 20.47
N GLN A 258 25.47 9.43 20.52
CA GLN A 258 26.85 9.82 20.20
C GLN A 258 27.85 9.28 21.23
N TYR A 259 27.48 9.31 22.51
CA TYR A 259 28.28 8.73 23.60
C TYR A 259 28.53 7.22 23.38
N LEU A 260 27.53 6.51 22.85
CA LEU A 260 27.64 5.09 22.49
C LEU A 260 28.38 4.85 21.16
N GLY A 261 28.98 5.88 20.56
CA GLY A 261 29.79 5.77 19.35
C GLY A 261 28.98 5.57 18.06
N GLN A 262 27.66 5.79 18.09
CA GLN A 262 26.79 5.68 16.92
C GLN A 262 26.46 7.06 16.36
N THR A 263 26.25 7.16 15.05
CA THR A 263 25.64 8.36 14.45
C THR A 263 24.13 8.33 14.60
N VAL A 264 23.50 9.52 14.71
CA VAL A 264 22.04 9.64 14.77
C VAL A 264 21.37 9.04 13.53
N GLU A 265 21.99 9.17 12.36
CA GLU A 265 21.50 8.54 11.12
C GLU A 265 21.51 7.01 11.21
N GLN A 266 22.62 6.41 11.63
CA GLN A 266 22.70 4.96 11.81
C GLN A 266 21.66 4.46 12.81
N HIS A 267 21.55 5.13 13.97
CA HIS A 267 20.58 4.75 14.99
C HIS A 267 19.13 4.85 14.49
N THR A 268 18.78 5.94 13.80
CA THR A 268 17.43 6.15 13.26
C THR A 268 17.10 5.15 12.15
N LYS A 269 18.08 4.82 11.29
CA LYS A 269 17.93 3.76 10.28
C LYS A 269 17.71 2.39 10.92
N LYS A 270 18.45 2.04 11.97
CA LYS A 270 18.23 0.79 12.73
C LYS A 270 16.82 0.71 13.31
N ALA A 271 16.26 1.82 13.81
CA ALA A 271 14.88 1.87 14.30
C ALA A 271 13.86 1.57 13.18
N VAL A 272 14.05 2.14 11.99
CA VAL A 272 13.19 1.86 10.82
C VAL A 272 13.32 0.41 10.34
N GLN A 273 14.54 -0.14 10.33
CA GLN A 273 14.77 -1.55 9.98
C GLN A 273 14.08 -2.50 10.97
N MET A 274 14.21 -2.22 12.27
CA MET A 274 13.54 -2.95 13.34
C MET A 274 12.01 -2.92 13.19
N HIS A 275 11.44 -1.75 12.90
CA HIS A 275 10.01 -1.60 12.67
C HIS A 275 9.54 -2.38 11.45
N ASN A 276 10.30 -2.38 10.35
CA ASN A 276 9.99 -3.18 9.17
C ASN A 276 10.05 -4.69 9.45
N LEU A 277 10.97 -5.13 10.30
CA LEU A 277 11.02 -6.52 10.77
C LEU A 277 9.76 -6.88 11.59
N ALA A 278 9.35 -6.03 12.53
CA ALA A 278 8.13 -6.23 13.31
C ALA A 278 6.89 -6.31 12.40
N ARG A 279 6.80 -5.40 11.42
CA ARG A 279 5.76 -5.41 10.39
C ARG A 279 5.75 -6.69 9.55
N ASN A 280 6.92 -7.25 9.25
CA ASN A 280 7.00 -8.54 8.57
C ASN A 280 6.42 -9.67 9.43
N PHE A 281 6.71 -9.71 10.73
CA PHE A 281 6.15 -10.71 11.62
C PHE A 281 4.63 -10.62 11.70
N THR A 282 4.04 -9.43 11.81
CA THR A 282 2.57 -9.29 11.82
C THR A 282 1.93 -9.76 10.51
N ALA A 283 2.55 -9.43 9.36
CA ALA A 283 2.08 -9.89 8.06
C ALA A 283 2.16 -11.41 7.92
N ARG A 284 3.24 -12.03 8.43
CA ARG A 284 3.40 -13.49 8.45
C ARG A 284 2.40 -14.18 9.37
N LEU A 285 2.14 -13.60 10.55
CA LEU A 285 1.12 -14.10 11.47
C LEU A 285 -0.26 -14.12 10.79
N GLN A 286 -0.64 -13.03 10.12
CA GLN A 286 -1.88 -12.95 9.35
C GLN A 286 -1.96 -14.03 8.25
N GLN A 287 -0.89 -14.21 7.46
CA GLN A 287 -0.84 -15.26 6.44
C GLN A 287 -1.00 -16.65 7.04
N GLU A 288 -0.40 -16.92 8.19
CA GLU A 288 -0.48 -18.23 8.84
C GLU A 288 -1.85 -18.49 9.47
N VAL A 289 -2.48 -17.47 10.06
CA VAL A 289 -3.86 -17.54 10.56
C VAL A 289 -4.81 -17.91 9.43
N VAL A 290 -4.69 -17.25 8.27
CA VAL A 290 -5.52 -17.56 7.08
C VAL A 290 -5.21 -18.94 6.54
N LYS A 291 -3.93 -19.29 6.37
CA LYS A 291 -3.50 -20.59 5.82
C LYS A 291 -3.95 -21.78 6.68
N LYS A 292 -4.12 -21.58 7.99
CA LYS A 292 -4.59 -22.61 8.93
C LYS A 292 -6.10 -22.62 9.11
N ASP A 293 -6.83 -21.80 8.36
CA ASP A 293 -8.29 -21.66 8.48
C ASP A 293 -8.72 -21.28 9.90
N LYS A 294 -7.96 -20.35 10.51
CA LYS A 294 -8.18 -19.86 11.88
C LYS A 294 -8.60 -18.39 11.92
N ALA A 295 -8.97 -17.80 10.79
CA ALA A 295 -9.38 -16.40 10.72
C ALA A 295 -10.58 -16.09 11.61
N ASP A 296 -11.58 -16.97 11.64
CA ASP A 296 -12.79 -16.77 12.48
C ASP A 296 -12.49 -16.91 13.99
N GLU A 297 -11.54 -17.77 14.37
CA GLU A 297 -11.17 -18.00 15.77
C GLU A 297 -10.20 -16.94 16.29
N PHE A 298 -9.22 -16.54 15.47
CA PHE A 298 -8.23 -15.53 15.85
C PHE A 298 -8.78 -14.11 15.69
N GLY A 299 -9.69 -13.88 14.74
CA GLY A 299 -10.19 -12.57 14.39
C GLY A 299 -9.10 -11.67 13.77
N GLU A 300 -9.23 -10.36 13.98
CA GLU A 300 -8.29 -9.37 13.46
C GLU A 300 -6.90 -9.52 14.09
N VAL A 301 -5.87 -9.50 13.24
CA VAL A 301 -4.47 -9.64 13.65
C VAL A 301 -3.86 -8.26 13.80
N LEU A 302 -3.07 -8.06 14.86
CA LEU A 302 -2.29 -6.84 15.08
C LEU A 302 -1.39 -6.54 13.87
N GLN A 303 -1.26 -5.28 13.47
CA GLN A 303 -0.44 -4.85 12.34
C GLN A 303 0.43 -3.65 12.71
N TYR A 304 1.68 -3.62 12.23
CA TYR A 304 2.48 -2.40 12.29
C TYR A 304 2.25 -1.51 11.07
N ASN A 305 2.11 -0.20 11.31
CA ASN A 305 2.08 0.81 10.25
C ASN A 305 3.43 0.88 9.49
N LYS A 306 3.46 1.61 8.38
CA LYS A 306 4.71 1.84 7.65
C LYS A 306 5.47 3.02 8.28
N VAL A 307 6.78 2.87 8.41
CA VAL A 307 7.67 3.94 8.86
C VAL A 307 8.79 4.16 7.86
N PHE A 308 9.20 5.42 7.72
CA PHE A 308 10.28 5.84 6.85
C PHE A 308 11.37 6.56 7.62
N PHE A 309 12.60 6.49 7.10
CA PHE A 309 13.68 7.37 7.53
C PHE A 309 13.58 8.70 6.79
N GLY A 310 13.65 9.81 7.51
CA GLY A 310 13.62 11.16 6.96
C GLY A 310 14.86 11.97 7.34
N LYS A 311 15.30 12.83 6.43
CA LYS A 311 16.24 13.93 6.72
C LYS A 311 15.54 15.27 6.54
N CYS A 312 15.46 16.04 7.62
CA CYS A 312 14.93 17.40 7.68
C CYS A 312 16.09 18.37 7.89
N GLY A 313 16.67 18.89 6.81
CA GLY A 313 17.99 19.54 6.88
C GLY A 313 19.05 18.52 7.34
N ASP A 314 19.73 18.82 8.45
CA ASP A 314 20.71 17.92 9.08
C ASP A 314 20.09 17.02 10.17
N GLU A 315 18.82 17.26 10.53
CA GLU A 315 18.11 16.47 11.54
C GLU A 315 17.59 15.15 10.95
N CYS A 316 17.83 14.04 11.67
CA CYS A 316 17.28 12.73 11.34
C CYS A 316 15.94 12.52 12.05
N VAL A 317 14.92 12.11 11.29
CA VAL A 317 13.55 11.91 11.78
C VAL A 317 12.99 10.58 11.30
N THR A 318 11.93 10.10 11.94
CA THR A 318 11.07 9.06 11.37
C THR A 318 9.73 9.66 10.95
N VAL A 319 9.18 9.16 9.85
CA VAL A 319 7.87 9.58 9.32
C VAL A 319 6.97 8.37 9.21
N GLU A 320 5.77 8.44 9.74
CA GLU A 320 4.80 7.33 9.76
C GLU A 320 3.37 7.86 9.70
N ASP A 321 2.42 6.99 9.38
CA ASP A 321 1.00 7.35 9.37
C ASP A 321 0.52 7.75 10.76
N PHE A 322 -0.33 8.78 10.85
CA PHE A 322 -1.02 9.10 12.10
C PHE A 322 -2.10 8.06 12.36
N ILE A 323 -1.99 7.38 13.50
CA ILE A 323 -2.98 6.39 13.95
C ILE A 323 -3.97 7.09 14.90
N PRO A 324 -5.24 7.28 14.53
CA PRO A 324 -6.25 7.80 15.44
C PRO A 324 -6.62 6.73 16.48
N GLY A 325 -6.93 7.16 17.70
CA GLY A 325 -7.42 6.28 18.76
C GLY A 325 -6.79 6.56 20.12
N THR A 326 -7.08 5.70 21.07
CA THR A 326 -6.45 5.71 22.40
C THR A 326 -5.18 4.89 22.32
N PHE A 327 -4.08 5.49 22.78
CA PHE A 327 -2.79 4.83 22.79
C PHE A 327 -2.65 3.94 24.02
N ASP A 328 -2.40 2.65 23.82
CA ASP A 328 -2.20 1.65 24.86
C ASP A 328 -0.86 0.92 24.70
N LYS A 329 -0.24 0.55 25.82
CA LYS A 329 0.94 -0.30 25.88
C LYS A 329 0.58 -1.65 26.49
N HIS A 330 0.63 -2.70 25.69
CA HIS A 330 0.23 -4.05 26.12
C HIS A 330 1.39 -4.82 26.72
N VAL A 331 2.56 -4.79 26.08
CA VAL A 331 3.77 -5.49 26.53
C VAL A 331 4.94 -4.52 26.45
N ASN A 332 5.72 -4.35 27.53
CA ASN A 332 6.88 -3.46 27.50
C ASN A 332 8.17 -4.14 27.00
N ASN A 333 9.24 -3.36 26.85
CA ASN A 333 10.56 -3.85 26.41
C ASN A 333 11.27 -4.84 27.36
N THR A 334 10.75 -5.06 28.58
CA THR A 334 11.23 -6.13 29.47
C THR A 334 10.42 -7.42 29.36
N GLY A 335 9.43 -7.46 28.46
CA GLY A 335 8.49 -8.57 28.33
C GLY A 335 7.46 -8.61 29.47
N HIS A 336 7.23 -7.51 30.19
CA HIS A 336 6.14 -7.45 31.17
C HIS A 336 4.85 -6.98 30.51
N VAL A 337 3.74 -7.66 30.82
CA VAL A 337 2.40 -7.26 30.38
C VAL A 337 1.94 -6.07 31.19
N CYS A 338 1.74 -4.94 30.51
CA CYS A 338 1.26 -3.70 31.11
C CYS A 338 -0.23 -3.45 30.79
N GLY A 339 -0.76 -4.13 29.77
CA GLY A 339 -2.17 -4.03 29.40
C GLY A 339 -3.09 -4.84 30.31
N ASN A 340 -4.40 -4.68 30.12
CA ASN A 340 -5.39 -5.52 30.77
C ASN A 340 -5.42 -6.91 30.12
N THR A 341 -4.91 -7.93 30.82
CA THR A 341 -4.80 -9.33 30.37
C THR A 341 -6.14 -10.00 30.07
N GLU A 342 -7.26 -9.42 30.51
CA GLU A 342 -8.61 -9.90 30.19
C GLU A 342 -9.09 -9.45 28.81
N THR A 343 -8.38 -8.52 28.16
CA THR A 343 -8.75 -8.01 26.83
C THR A 343 -8.14 -8.85 25.70
N ASP A 344 -8.91 -9.00 24.61
CA ASP A 344 -8.46 -9.69 23.39
C ASP A 344 -7.16 -9.09 22.83
N LEU A 345 -7.07 -7.75 22.79
CA LEU A 345 -5.88 -7.04 22.30
C LEU A 345 -4.62 -7.35 23.11
N CYS A 346 -4.72 -7.39 24.44
CA CYS A 346 -3.57 -7.72 25.29
C CYS A 346 -3.12 -9.16 25.09
N GLN A 347 -4.06 -10.12 25.03
CA GLN A 347 -3.75 -11.52 24.77
C GLN A 347 -3.12 -11.72 23.38
N LYS A 348 -3.59 -10.98 22.37
CA LYS A 348 -2.99 -10.97 21.03
C LYS A 348 -1.60 -10.34 21.01
N ALA A 349 -1.35 -9.30 21.81
CA ALA A 349 -0.02 -8.71 21.94
C ALA A 349 0.97 -9.71 22.56
N GLU A 350 0.58 -10.39 23.64
CA GLU A 350 1.40 -11.45 24.22
C GLU A 350 1.63 -12.61 23.23
N CYS A 351 0.58 -13.02 22.50
CA CYS A 351 0.67 -14.01 21.42
C CYS A 351 1.64 -13.59 20.32
N PHE A 352 1.63 -12.32 19.91
CA PHE A 352 2.52 -11.80 18.90
C PHE A 352 3.99 -11.79 19.37
N ALA A 353 4.26 -11.38 20.61
CA ALA A 353 5.60 -11.45 21.19
C ALA A 353 6.14 -12.89 21.15
N HIS A 354 5.34 -13.86 21.62
CA HIS A 354 5.71 -15.28 21.59
C HIS A 354 5.90 -15.80 20.16
N TYR A 355 4.98 -15.46 19.26
CA TYR A 355 5.05 -15.85 17.85
C TYR A 355 6.38 -15.41 17.24
N SER A 356 6.80 -14.15 17.43
CA SER A 356 8.07 -13.66 16.89
C SER A 356 9.29 -14.41 17.43
N TYR A 357 9.23 -14.86 18.69
CA TYR A 357 10.29 -15.64 19.33
C TYR A 357 10.42 -17.06 18.78
N GLU A 358 9.32 -17.81 18.73
CA GLU A 358 9.35 -19.17 18.18
C GLU A 358 9.65 -19.14 16.67
N ARG A 359 9.08 -18.17 15.95
CA ARG A 359 9.24 -18.06 14.49
C ARG A 359 10.66 -17.69 14.07
N SER A 360 11.39 -17.02 14.94
CA SER A 360 12.82 -16.68 14.76
C SER A 360 13.77 -17.76 15.27
N ASP A 361 13.29 -18.95 15.64
CA ASP A 361 14.10 -20.00 16.28
C ASP A 361 14.82 -19.50 17.54
N LYS A 362 14.07 -18.74 18.35
CA LYS A 362 14.51 -18.22 19.65
C LYS A 362 15.70 -17.27 19.56
N GLN A 363 15.94 -16.68 18.38
CA GLN A 363 17.03 -15.74 18.16
C GLN A 363 16.64 -14.31 18.53
N LEU A 364 15.37 -13.93 18.38
CA LEU A 364 14.88 -12.60 18.71
C LEU A 364 13.42 -12.59 19.13
N MET A 365 12.97 -11.50 19.74
CA MET A 365 11.59 -11.30 20.18
C MET A 365 11.19 -9.84 19.97
N VAL A 366 10.03 -9.62 19.36
CA VAL A 366 9.43 -8.29 19.24
C VAL A 366 8.68 -7.98 20.54
N LEU A 367 8.97 -6.81 21.10
CA LEU A 367 8.49 -6.29 22.37
C LEU A 367 8.10 -4.82 22.23
N ASP A 368 7.83 -4.17 23.37
CA ASP A 368 7.26 -2.82 23.45
C ASP A 368 6.04 -2.67 22.52
N ILE A 369 5.14 -3.65 22.61
CA ILE A 369 3.93 -3.76 21.80
C ILE A 369 2.94 -2.72 22.29
N GLN A 370 2.81 -1.66 21.51
CA GLN A 370 2.03 -0.47 21.82
C GLN A 370 1.44 0.15 20.55
N GLY A 371 0.33 0.86 20.67
CA GLY A 371 -0.38 1.44 19.54
C GLY A 371 -1.80 1.82 19.87
N CYS A 372 -2.65 1.93 18.84
CA CYS A 372 -4.09 2.17 18.99
C CYS A 372 -4.85 1.02 18.36
N ASP A 373 -5.69 0.35 19.15
CA ASP A 373 -6.47 -0.84 18.73
C ASP A 373 -5.56 -1.90 18.07
N TYR A 374 -5.87 -2.31 16.82
CA TYR A 374 -5.09 -3.31 16.08
C TYR A 374 -3.85 -2.74 15.37
N MET A 375 -3.62 -1.42 15.42
CA MET A 375 -2.52 -0.75 14.74
C MET A 375 -1.40 -0.40 15.72
N LEU A 376 -0.26 -1.04 15.55
CA LEU A 376 0.93 -0.92 16.38
C LEU A 376 1.97 0.03 15.78
N CYS A 377 2.80 0.60 16.66
CA CYS A 377 3.92 1.46 16.30
C CYS A 377 5.05 1.34 17.33
N ASP A 378 6.24 1.85 17.00
CA ASP A 378 7.41 1.92 17.89
C ASP A 378 7.72 0.59 18.62
N PRO A 379 7.97 -0.51 17.89
CA PRO A 379 8.40 -1.76 18.51
C PRO A 379 9.81 -1.63 19.10
N GLU A 380 10.14 -2.54 20.00
CA GLU A 380 11.52 -2.87 20.37
C GLU A 380 11.82 -4.34 20.03
N VAL A 381 13.09 -4.68 19.82
CA VAL A 381 13.51 -6.06 19.55
C VAL A 381 14.59 -6.48 20.54
N ALA A 382 14.30 -7.55 21.27
CA ALA A 382 15.24 -8.28 22.09
C ALA A 382 15.93 -9.35 21.24
N THR A 383 17.27 -9.39 21.21
CA THR A 383 18.03 -10.42 20.45
C THR A 383 18.94 -11.24 21.34
N LYS A 384 19.04 -12.55 21.10
CA LYS A 384 19.91 -13.45 21.88
C LYS A 384 21.35 -12.94 22.00
N GLU A 385 21.88 -12.39 20.92
CA GLU A 385 23.17 -11.68 20.90
C GLU A 385 22.90 -10.18 20.83
N THR A 386 23.51 -9.37 21.71
CA THR A 386 23.30 -7.91 21.76
C THR A 386 24.22 -7.16 20.78
N SER A 387 25.29 -7.79 20.33
CA SER A 387 26.25 -7.21 19.39
C SER A 387 26.84 -8.29 18.48
N SER A 388 27.12 -7.93 17.22
CA SER A 388 27.85 -8.77 16.27
C SER A 388 28.89 -7.93 15.54
N GLY A 389 30.10 -8.47 15.34
CA GLY A 389 31.18 -7.75 14.66
C GLY A 389 31.63 -6.44 15.34
N GLY A 390 31.35 -6.28 16.64
CA GLY A 390 31.64 -5.04 17.38
C GLY A 390 30.56 -3.96 17.29
N GLU A 391 29.46 -4.21 16.57
CA GLU A 391 28.30 -3.30 16.49
C GLU A 391 27.10 -3.82 17.27
N PHE A 392 26.36 -2.92 17.93
CA PHE A 392 25.09 -3.25 18.58
C PHE A 392 24.02 -3.64 17.54
N LEU A 393 23.35 -4.76 17.81
CA LEU A 393 22.23 -5.25 17.02
C LEU A 393 20.97 -4.46 17.39
N PHE A 394 20.38 -3.79 16.39
CA PHE A 394 19.26 -2.85 16.53
C PHE A 394 19.57 -1.62 17.42
N CYS A 395 18.59 -1.13 18.16
CA CYS A 395 18.66 0.10 18.96
C CYS A 395 19.10 -0.18 20.40
N THR A 396 19.38 0.90 21.14
CA THR A 396 19.88 0.87 22.53
C THR A 396 18.87 0.32 23.54
N GLY A 397 17.60 0.13 23.15
CA GLY A 397 16.53 -0.45 23.96
C GLY A 397 16.55 -1.98 24.05
N ASN A 398 17.49 -2.65 23.39
CA ASN A 398 17.61 -4.11 23.34
C ASN A 398 18.02 -4.72 24.72
N LEU A 399 17.02 -5.08 25.53
CA LEU A 399 17.18 -5.71 26.86
C LEU A 399 17.04 -7.24 26.80
N SER A 400 17.82 -7.87 25.93
CA SER A 400 17.57 -9.24 25.50
C SER A 400 17.53 -10.31 26.59
N SER A 401 18.51 -10.33 27.49
CA SER A 401 18.61 -11.36 28.53
C SER A 401 17.46 -11.28 29.54
N THR A 402 17.05 -10.06 29.90
CA THR A 402 15.97 -9.84 30.87
C THR A 402 14.62 -10.19 30.27
N ALA A 403 14.37 -9.78 29.02
CA ALA A 403 13.11 -10.04 28.36
C ALA A 403 12.90 -11.53 28.04
N ILE A 404 13.91 -12.20 27.51
CA ILE A 404 13.84 -13.63 27.18
C ILE A 404 13.66 -14.48 28.46
N ALA A 405 14.32 -14.13 29.56
CA ALA A 405 14.18 -14.86 30.82
C ALA A 405 12.75 -14.75 31.41
N LYS A 406 12.16 -13.55 31.39
CA LYS A 406 10.78 -13.31 31.84
C LYS A 406 9.76 -13.97 30.91
N PHE A 407 10.08 -14.06 29.62
CA PHE A 407 9.19 -14.66 28.64
C PHE A 407 8.83 -16.13 28.96
N ASN A 408 9.74 -16.90 29.57
CA ASN A 408 9.46 -18.29 29.93
C ASN A 408 8.35 -18.46 31.00
N GLN A 409 7.77 -17.38 31.51
CA GLN A 409 6.68 -17.38 32.48
C GLN A 409 5.28 -17.18 31.85
N PHE A 410 5.17 -16.95 30.53
CA PHE A 410 3.91 -16.76 29.82
C PHE A 410 3.14 -18.08 29.60
N THR A 411 2.29 -18.46 30.55
CA THR A 411 1.54 -19.72 30.51
C THR A 411 0.27 -19.68 29.63
N CYS A 412 -0.45 -18.55 29.58
CA CYS A 412 -1.70 -18.42 28.81
C CYS A 412 -1.46 -18.46 27.28
N VAL A 413 -0.36 -17.87 26.83
CA VAL A 413 0.00 -17.71 25.41
C VAL A 413 0.38 -19.04 24.74
N GLN A 414 1.01 -19.94 25.49
CA GLN A 414 1.32 -21.28 25.01
C GLN A 414 0.05 -22.02 24.58
N GLN A 415 -1.06 -21.83 25.30
CA GLN A 415 -2.33 -22.47 24.97
C GLN A 415 -2.91 -21.95 23.65
N ILE A 416 -2.89 -20.64 23.39
CA ILE A 416 -3.42 -20.06 22.13
C ILE A 416 -2.59 -20.54 20.93
N LEU A 417 -1.25 -20.48 21.01
CA LEU A 417 -0.41 -20.95 19.90
C LEU A 417 -0.45 -22.47 19.69
N GLN A 418 -0.66 -23.25 20.76
CA GLN A 418 -0.87 -24.70 20.66
C GLN A 418 -2.24 -25.03 20.04
N ASN A 419 -3.31 -24.37 20.49
CA ASN A 419 -4.67 -24.58 19.99
C ASN A 419 -4.83 -24.15 18.52
N THR A 420 -4.15 -23.07 18.12
CA THR A 420 -4.12 -22.58 16.73
C THR A 420 -3.07 -23.28 15.87
N GLY A 421 -2.20 -24.11 16.47
CA GLY A 421 -1.07 -24.75 15.81
C GLY A 421 -0.01 -23.77 15.29
N LEU A 422 -0.05 -22.50 15.67
CA LEU A 422 0.84 -21.42 15.22
C LEU A 422 2.30 -21.58 15.73
N ALA A 423 2.54 -22.39 16.76
CA ALA A 423 3.87 -22.63 17.31
C ALA A 423 4.87 -23.32 16.34
N ASN A 424 4.40 -24.08 15.34
CA ASN A 424 5.25 -24.96 14.52
C ASN A 424 5.43 -24.53 13.06
N ALA A 425 5.18 -23.26 12.71
CA ALA A 425 5.23 -22.81 11.32
C ALA A 425 6.68 -22.60 10.79
N LYS A 426 6.95 -23.15 9.61
CA LYS A 426 8.30 -23.31 9.00
C LYS A 426 9.16 -22.02 8.94
N ARG A 427 10.30 -22.04 9.64
CA ARG A 427 11.58 -21.28 9.52
C ARG A 427 11.59 -19.97 8.71
N VAL A 428 11.93 -18.86 9.37
CA VAL A 428 12.38 -17.64 8.66
C VAL A 428 13.86 -17.84 8.43
N THR A 429 14.26 -18.16 7.20
CA THR A 429 15.67 -18.07 6.85
C THR A 429 15.97 -16.60 6.59
N LEU A 430 16.40 -15.88 7.64
CA LEU A 430 17.16 -14.64 7.45
C LEU A 430 18.55 -15.08 7.01
N THR A 431 18.76 -15.18 5.69
CA THR A 431 20.11 -15.30 5.16
C THR A 431 20.76 -13.93 5.37
N ILE A 432 21.64 -13.85 6.36
CA ILE A 432 22.46 -12.66 6.68
C ILE A 432 23.46 -12.43 5.56
#